data_AF-A0A4Z2CVB4-F1
#
_entry.id   AF-A0A4Z2CVB4-F1
#
_cell.length_a   1.000
_cell.length_b   1.000
_cell.length_c   1.000
_cell.angle_alpha   90.00
_cell.angle_beta   90.00
_cell.angle_gamma   90.00
#
_symmetry.space_group_name_H-M   'P 1'
#
loop_
_entity.id
_entity.type
_entity.pdbx_description
1 polymer ?
#
loop_
_entity_poly.entity_id
_entity_poly.type
_entity_poly.pdbx_seq_one_letter_code
_entity_poly.pdbx_strand_id
1 'polypeptide(L)'
;MSLNLTDDELLDMTTVDLRLLLEQKRLTVEEHKELRNRRRRLQNRRYARKCASKKQSEVEKLATEVEEEVVEIQNKEPCSNQYRLLQKKRNKLDQKHIKLCMYYLIQVI
;
A
#
# COMPACT_ATOMS: atom_id res chain seq x y z
N MET A 1 -14.77 -45.29 -9.60
CA MET A 1 -15.35 -44.66 -10.81
C MET A 1 -14.88 -43.22 -10.83
N SER A 2 -14.30 -42.71 -11.93
CA SER A 2 -13.85 -41.31 -11.96
C SER A 2 -15.05 -40.36 -11.94
N LEU A 3 -15.14 -39.50 -10.92
CA LEU A 3 -16.10 -38.41 -10.87
C LEU A 3 -15.71 -37.34 -11.89
N ASN A 4 -16.51 -37.21 -12.96
CA ASN A 4 -16.36 -36.14 -13.94
C ASN A 4 -16.96 -34.83 -13.41
N LEU A 5 -16.38 -34.28 -12.34
CA LEU A 5 -16.68 -32.95 -11.84
C LEU A 5 -15.71 -31.94 -12.45
N THR A 6 -16.25 -30.82 -12.95
CA THR A 6 -15.42 -29.69 -13.39
C THR A 6 -14.72 -29.01 -12.20
N ASP A 7 -13.64 -28.29 -12.48
CA ASP A 7 -12.88 -27.59 -11.43
C ASP A 7 -13.73 -26.50 -10.74
N ASP A 8 -14.61 -25.82 -11.50
CA ASP A 8 -15.45 -24.74 -11.00
C ASP A 8 -16.57 -25.28 -10.09
N GLU A 9 -17.27 -26.34 -10.51
CA GLU A 9 -18.27 -27.03 -9.68
C GLU A 9 -17.65 -27.52 -8.35
N LEU A 10 -16.43 -28.07 -8.40
CA LEU A 10 -15.73 -28.57 -7.22
C LEU A 10 -15.33 -27.45 -6.24
N LEU A 11 -15.03 -26.26 -6.76
CA LEU A 11 -14.70 -25.09 -5.97
C LEU A 11 -15.92 -24.45 -5.32
N ASP A 12 -17.02 -24.37 -6.06
CA ASP A 12 -18.24 -23.65 -5.67
C ASP A 12 -19.18 -24.47 -4.79
N MET A 13 -19.12 -25.81 -4.87
CA MET A 13 -19.85 -26.69 -3.96
C MET A 13 -19.54 -26.38 -2.48
N THR A 14 -20.55 -26.39 -1.62
CA THR A 14 -20.32 -26.26 -0.19
C THR A 14 -19.62 -27.49 0.38
N THR A 15 -19.14 -27.43 1.62
CA THR A 15 -18.56 -28.59 2.31
C THR A 15 -19.60 -29.67 2.59
N VAL A 16 -20.85 -29.27 2.82
CA VAL A 16 -21.99 -30.16 3.06
C VAL A 16 -22.34 -30.92 1.78
N ASP A 17 -22.48 -30.22 0.66
CA ASP A 17 -22.82 -30.85 -0.63
C ASP A 17 -21.72 -31.81 -1.09
N LEU A 18 -20.45 -31.44 -0.90
CA LEU A 18 -19.33 -32.32 -1.22
C LEU A 18 -19.38 -33.59 -0.35
N ARG A 19 -19.74 -33.48 0.93
CA ARG A 19 -19.86 -34.64 1.82
C ARG A 19 -21.00 -35.55 1.39
N LEU A 20 -22.16 -34.99 1.07
CA LEU A 20 -23.31 -35.76 0.58
C LEU A 20 -22.99 -36.48 -0.73
N LEU A 21 -22.34 -35.81 -1.68
CA LEU A 21 -21.94 -36.40 -2.96
C LEU A 21 -20.95 -37.55 -2.78
N LEU A 22 -20.01 -37.39 -1.87
CA LEU A 22 -19.04 -38.40 -1.49
C LEU A 22 -19.70 -39.63 -0.82
N GLU A 23 -20.69 -39.42 0.05
CA GLU A 23 -21.45 -40.50 0.71
C GLU A 23 -22.38 -41.25 -0.28
N GLN A 24 -23.03 -40.53 -1.21
CA GLN A 24 -23.96 -41.11 -2.20
C GLN A 24 -23.27 -41.99 -3.25
N LYS A 25 -22.03 -41.65 -3.65
CA LYS A 25 -21.35 -42.29 -4.79
C LYS A 25 -20.56 -43.56 -4.43
N ARG A 26 -20.59 -44.02 -3.16
CA ARG A 26 -19.86 -45.21 -2.66
C ARG A 26 -18.40 -45.26 -3.15
N LEU A 27 -17.69 -44.13 -3.05
CA LEU A 27 -16.31 -44.00 -3.50
C LEU A 27 -15.34 -44.63 -2.50
N THR A 28 -14.15 -45.01 -2.96
CA THR A 28 -13.10 -45.53 -2.07
C THR A 28 -12.45 -44.40 -1.26
N VAL A 29 -11.82 -44.74 -0.12
CA VAL A 29 -11.16 -43.76 0.75
C VAL A 29 -10.10 -42.93 -0.02
N GLU A 30 -9.43 -43.57 -0.97
CA GLU A 30 -8.42 -43.01 -1.86
C GLU A 30 -9.03 -41.98 -2.82
N GLU A 31 -10.17 -42.31 -3.46
CA GLU A 31 -10.90 -41.38 -4.33
C GLU A 31 -11.40 -40.16 -3.55
N HIS A 32 -11.86 -40.34 -2.29
CA HIS A 32 -12.22 -39.23 -1.42
C HIS A 32 -11.02 -38.32 -1.12
N LYS A 33 -9.86 -38.92 -0.83
CA LYS A 33 -8.64 -38.18 -0.53
C LYS A 33 -8.17 -37.39 -1.75
N GLU A 34 -8.17 -38.00 -2.93
CA GLU A 34 -7.77 -37.33 -4.17
C GLU A 34 -8.70 -36.15 -4.50
N LEU A 35 -10.01 -36.32 -4.35
CA LEU A 35 -10.98 -35.25 -4.62
C LEU A 35 -10.80 -34.07 -3.65
N ARG A 36 -10.60 -34.33 -2.36
CA ARG A 36 -10.31 -33.29 -1.35
C ARG A 36 -8.99 -32.57 -1.63
N ASN A 37 -7.95 -33.32 -2.01
CA ASN A 37 -6.65 -32.75 -2.38
C ASN A 37 -6.76 -31.88 -3.64
N ARG A 38 -7.49 -32.35 -4.66
CA ARG A 38 -7.79 -31.57 -5.88
C ARG A 38 -8.49 -30.26 -5.52
N ARG A 39 -9.56 -30.32 -4.73
CA ARG A 39 -10.28 -29.12 -4.25
C ARG A 39 -9.33 -28.17 -3.52
N ARG A 40 -8.46 -28.68 -2.64
CA ARG A 40 -7.51 -27.84 -1.91
C ARG A 40 -6.49 -27.16 -2.82
N ARG A 41 -5.95 -27.87 -3.82
CA ARG A 41 -5.03 -27.29 -4.82
C ARG A 41 -5.69 -26.16 -5.59
N LEU A 42 -6.95 -26.32 -6.00
CA LEU A 42 -7.72 -25.30 -6.70
C LEU A 42 -7.97 -24.07 -5.82
N GLN A 43 -8.34 -24.28 -4.55
CA GLN A 43 -8.51 -23.18 -3.58
C GLN A 43 -7.21 -22.41 -3.36
N ASN A 44 -6.09 -23.10 -3.17
CA ASN A 44 -4.77 -22.48 -3.03
C ASN A 44 -4.42 -21.64 -4.27
N ARG A 45 -4.74 -22.12 -5.48
CA ARG A 45 -4.55 -21.36 -6.72
C ARG A 45 -5.39 -20.07 -6.71
N ARG A 46 -6.65 -20.13 -6.28
CA ARG A 46 -7.52 -18.95 -6.14
C ARG A 46 -6.98 -17.96 -5.10
N TYR A 47 -6.48 -18.47 -3.97
CA TYR A 47 -5.86 -17.63 -2.93
C TYR A 47 -4.59 -16.96 -3.41
N ALA A 48 -3.73 -17.66 -4.18
CA ALA A 48 -2.53 -17.07 -4.76
C ALA A 48 -2.86 -15.89 -5.68
N ARG A 49 -3.88 -16.04 -6.56
CA ARG A 49 -4.35 -14.94 -7.42
C ARG A 49 -4.88 -13.76 -6.61
N LYS A 50 -5.72 -14.01 -5.58
CA LYS A 50 -6.24 -12.96 -4.69
C LYS A 50 -5.11 -12.25 -3.93
N CYS A 51 -4.10 -12.99 -3.47
CA CYS A 51 -2.94 -12.44 -2.78
C CYS A 51 -2.15 -11.50 -3.70
N ALA A 52 -1.87 -11.93 -4.94
CA ALA A 52 -1.19 -11.11 -5.93
C ALA A 52 -1.97 -9.82 -6.23
N SER A 53 -3.29 -9.93 -6.46
CA SER A 53 -4.16 -8.77 -6.70
C SER A 53 -4.22 -7.82 -5.50
N LYS A 54 -4.29 -8.33 -4.26
CA LYS A 54 -4.28 -7.49 -3.06
C LYS A 54 -2.96 -6.73 -2.93
N LYS A 55 -1.83 -7.42 -3.13
CA LYS A 55 -0.51 -6.79 -3.09
C LYS A 55 -0.36 -5.70 -4.16
N GLN A 56 -0.84 -5.97 -5.37
CA GLN A 56 -0.83 -4.98 -6.45
C GLN A 56 -1.65 -3.74 -6.08
N SER A 57 -2.86 -3.92 -5.56
CA SER A 57 -3.72 -2.82 -5.12
C SER A 57 -3.13 -2.03 -3.96
N GLU A 58 -2.44 -2.69 -3.01
CA GLU A 58 -1.73 -2.00 -1.92
C GLU A 58 -0.58 -1.15 -2.44
N VAL A 59 0.18 -1.63 -3.43
CA VAL A 59 1.27 -0.86 -4.07
C VAL A 59 0.71 0.36 -4.81
N GLU A 60 -0.36 0.20 -5.57
CA GLU A 60 -1.02 1.30 -6.27
C GLU A 60 -1.54 2.36 -5.28
N LYS A 61 -2.20 1.92 -4.20
CA LYS A 61 -2.68 2.82 -3.14
C LYS A 61 -1.54 3.62 -2.49
N LEU A 62 -0.46 2.95 -2.12
CA LEU A 62 0.71 3.61 -1.52
C LEU A 62 1.39 4.58 -2.51
N ALA A 63 1.43 4.24 -3.80
CA ALA A 63 1.97 5.15 -4.81
C ALA A 63 1.14 6.43 -4.92
N THR A 64 -0.20 6.32 -4.92
CA THR A 64 -1.10 7.48 -4.91
C THR A 64 -0.91 8.33 -3.64
N GLU A 65 -0.82 7.70 -2.46
CA GLU A 65 -0.59 8.42 -1.19
C GLU A 65 0.73 9.21 -1.22
N VAL A 66 1.81 8.62 -1.74
CA VAL A 66 3.10 9.30 -1.89
C VAL A 66 3.00 10.48 -2.86
N GLU A 67 2.31 10.33 -3.99
CA GLU A 67 2.10 11.42 -4.94
C GLU A 67 1.34 12.58 -4.30
N GLU A 68 0.26 12.29 -3.56
CA GLU A 68 -0.53 13.28 -2.83
C GLU A 68 0.33 14.01 -1.78
N GLU A 69 1.09 13.29 -0.97
CA GLU A 69 1.99 13.87 0.04
C GLU A 69 3.09 14.73 -0.59
N VAL A 70 3.68 14.30 -1.71
CA VAL A 70 4.71 15.09 -2.42
C VAL A 70 4.12 16.40 -2.94
N VAL A 71 2.92 16.37 -3.52
CA VAL A 71 2.22 17.58 -3.98
C VAL A 71 1.91 18.50 -2.80
N GLU A 72 1.46 17.96 -1.67
CA GLU A 72 1.25 18.76 -0.46
C GLU A 72 2.54 19.43 0.04
N ILE A 73 3.66 18.71 0.06
CA ILE A 73 4.97 19.25 0.46
C ILE A 73 5.37 20.36 -0.50
N GLN A 74 5.28 20.12 -1.81
CA GLN A 74 5.59 21.11 -2.84
C GLN A 74 4.70 22.35 -2.75
N ASN A 75 3.45 22.23 -2.32
CA ASN A 75 2.56 23.37 -2.10
C ASN A 75 2.89 24.15 -0.81
N LYS A 76 3.52 23.50 0.19
CA LYS A 76 3.96 24.11 1.45
C LYS A 76 5.36 24.73 1.36
N GLU A 77 6.24 24.22 0.48
CA GLU A 77 7.59 24.75 0.25
C GLU A 77 7.68 26.23 -0.22
N PRO A 78 6.77 26.79 -1.03
CA PRO A 78 6.80 28.18 -1.46
C PRO A 78 6.84 29.15 -0.28
N CYS A 79 6.09 28.86 0.78
CA CYS A 79 6.07 29.65 2.00
C CYS A 79 7.40 29.56 2.78
N SER A 80 8.02 28.37 2.80
CA SER A 80 9.34 28.14 3.43
C SER A 80 10.47 28.88 2.68
N ASN A 81 10.44 28.88 1.34
CA ASN A 81 11.40 29.62 0.53
C ASN A 81 11.26 31.14 0.70
N GLN A 82 10.02 31.63 0.78
CA GLN A 82 9.75 33.04 1.06
C GLN A 82 10.25 33.45 2.46
N TYR A 83 10.01 32.62 3.48
CA TYR A 83 10.54 32.84 4.83
C TYR A 83 12.08 32.88 4.86
N ARG A 84 12.74 31.96 4.13
CA ARG A 84 14.21 31.91 4.02
C ARG A 84 14.78 33.17 3.36
N LEU A 85 14.09 33.74 2.36
CA LEU A 85 14.46 35.00 1.72
C LEU A 85 14.29 36.20 2.68
N LEU A 86 13.20 36.23 3.45
CA LEU A 86 12.95 37.28 4.44
C LEU A 86 13.98 37.26 5.58
N GLN A 87 14.38 36.08 6.07
CA GLN A 87 15.48 35.96 7.04
C GLN A 87 16.79 36.54 6.51
N LYS A 88 17.16 36.25 5.26
CA LYS A 88 18.36 36.82 4.63
C LYS A 88 18.29 38.35 4.56
N LYS A 89 17.12 38.92 4.27
CA LYS A 89 16.92 40.38 4.27
C LYS A 89 17.04 40.96 5.67
N ARG A 90 16.46 40.32 6.69
CA ARG A 90 16.56 40.74 8.10
C ARG A 90 18.01 40.79 8.58
N ASN A 91 18.77 39.71 8.37
CA ASN A 91 20.17 39.65 8.79
C ASN A 91 21.05 40.74 8.13
N LYS A 92 20.77 41.08 6.87
CA LYS A 92 21.47 42.19 6.18
C LYS A 92 21.13 43.55 6.79
N LEU A 93 19.88 43.74 7.21
CA LEU A 93 19.43 44.96 7.90
C LEU A 93 20.07 45.08 9.28
N ASP A 94 20.10 43.99 10.05
CA ASP A 94 20.75 43.95 11.36
C ASP A 94 22.24 44.30 11.25
N GLN A 95 22.93 43.77 10.24
CA GLN A 95 24.34 44.10 9.99
C GLN A 95 24.55 45.58 9.62
N LYS A 96 23.62 46.20 8.88
CA LYS A 96 23.66 47.64 8.59
C LYS A 96 23.40 48.46 9.85
N HIS A 97 22.46 48.03 10.69
CA HIS A 97 22.14 48.70 11.94
C HIS A 97 23.33 48.67 12.91
N ILE A 98 24.00 47.52 13.05
CA ILE A 98 25.23 47.40 13.85
C ILE A 98 26.31 48.38 13.36
N LYS A 99 26.54 48.45 12.03
CA LYS A 99 27.50 49.41 11.45
C LYS A 99 27.13 50.86 11.76
N LEU A 100 25.85 51.19 11.69
CA LEU A 100 25.34 52.53 11.99
C LEU A 100 25.56 52.87 13.48
N CYS A 101 25.23 51.96 14.39
CA CYS A 101 25.47 52.13 15.82
C CYS A 101 26.96 52.35 16.12
N MET A 102 27.84 51.56 15.50
CA MET A 102 29.29 51.72 15.65
C MET A 102 29.77 53.10 15.17
N TYR A 103 29.24 53.60 14.05
CA TYR A 103 29.57 54.93 13.54
C TYR A 103 29.19 56.04 14.53
N TYR A 104 27.97 56.01 15.06
CA TYR A 104 27.53 57.00 16.05
C TYR A 104 28.29 56.89 17.38
N LEU A 105 28.67 55.69 17.81
CA LEU A 105 29.45 55.51 19.03
C LEU A 105 30.83 56.17 18.92
N ILE A 106 31.47 56.09 17.75
CA ILE A 106 32.77 56.72 17.48
C ILE A 106 32.66 58.25 17.46
N GLN A 107 31.53 58.82 17.06
CA GLN A 107 31.34 60.28 17.00
C GLN A 107 31.10 60.95 18.36
N VAL A 108 30.88 60.16 19.42
CA VAL A 108 30.57 60.65 20.78
C VAL A 108 31.78 60.50 21.72
N ILE A 109 32.91 59.99 21.22
CA ILE A 109 34.22 59.93 21.91
C ILE A 109 35.12 61.04 21.36
#